data_AF-A0A645GGZ9-F1
#
_entry.id   AF-A0A645GGZ9-F1
#
_cell.length_a   1.000
_cell.length_b   1.000
_cell.length_c   1.000
_cell.angle_alpha   90.00
_cell.angle_beta   90.00
_cell.angle_gamma   90.00
#
_symmetry.space_group_name_H-M   'P 1'
#
loop_
_entity.id
_entity.type
_entity.pdbx_description
1 polymer ?
#
loop_
_entity_poly.entity_id
_entity_poly.type
_entity_poly.pdbx_seq_one_letter_code
_entity_poly.pdbx_strand_id
1 'polypeptide(L)'
;MSGEIYSKAYIARCHRTLKEWGAPLDGWVVNNTYDCLEEADELFTCELCGCTRVRIVHEMKHVQFYEPISVGCICAGIMEDDILAAKERDRLMKNRAKRRKNFLKRLWDKTLDGAYVLRYRGELLKISESHVHPGHFTVSLGNDCTSQHKGKPITNFLSAVHAAFNLIDPAEEAWHA
;
A
#
# COMPACT_ATOMS: atom_id res chain seq x y z
N MET A 1 22.19 -22.74 2.75
CA MET A 1 21.47 -23.51 3.78
C MET A 1 20.40 -22.60 4.38
N SER A 2 19.25 -22.50 3.73
CA SER A 2 18.12 -21.71 4.21
C SER A 2 17.51 -22.42 5.42
N GLY A 3 17.75 -21.88 6.61
CA GLY A 3 17.02 -22.32 7.80
C GLY A 3 15.53 -22.11 7.55
N GLU A 4 14.73 -23.18 7.65
CA GLU A 4 13.29 -23.14 7.42
C GLU A 4 12.64 -22.05 8.29
N ILE A 5 12.30 -20.91 7.68
CA ILE A 5 11.75 -19.74 8.37
C ILE A 5 10.32 -20.04 8.88
N TYR A 6 9.67 -21.11 8.39
CA TYR A 6 8.33 -21.54 8.75
C TYR A 6 8.20 -23.06 8.87
N SER A 7 7.22 -23.52 9.65
CA SER A 7 6.99 -24.95 9.85
C SER A 7 6.63 -25.65 8.52
N LYS A 8 7.18 -26.85 8.29
CA LYS A 8 6.80 -27.74 7.18
C LYS A 8 5.28 -27.93 7.04
N ALA A 9 4.56 -27.96 8.18
CA ALA A 9 3.11 -28.06 8.20
C ALA A 9 2.40 -26.85 7.56
N TYR A 10 2.97 -25.64 7.69
CA TYR A 10 2.42 -24.45 7.04
C TYR A 10 2.60 -24.51 5.53
N ILE A 11 3.81 -24.85 5.07
CA ILE A 11 4.14 -25.01 3.65
C ILE A 11 3.24 -26.08 3.03
N ALA A 12 3.06 -27.21 3.71
CA ALA A 12 2.19 -28.28 3.26
C ALA A 12 0.72 -27.86 3.09
N ARG A 13 0.19 -26.96 3.95
CA ARG A 13 -1.16 -26.41 3.76
C ARG A 13 -1.24 -25.53 2.52
N CYS A 14 -0.27 -24.63 2.33
CA CYS A 14 -0.18 -23.77 1.16
C CYS A 14 -0.14 -24.60 -0.15
N HIS A 15 0.76 -25.59 -0.21
CA HIS A 15 0.90 -26.45 -1.38
C HIS A 15 -0.30 -27.38 -1.61
N ARG A 16 -1.07 -27.72 -0.58
CA ARG A 16 -2.28 -28.53 -0.73
C ARG A 16 -3.30 -27.79 -1.60
N THR A 17 -3.63 -26.55 -1.23
CA THR A 17 -4.61 -25.74 -1.95
C THR A 17 -4.16 -25.47 -3.39
N LEU A 18 -2.88 -25.14 -3.61
CA LEU A 18 -2.34 -24.97 -4.96
C LEU A 18 -2.50 -26.24 -5.81
N LYS A 19 -2.21 -27.41 -5.25
CA LYS A 19 -2.39 -28.70 -5.96
C LYS A 19 -3.85 -28.99 -6.26
N GLU A 20 -4.76 -28.71 -5.33
CA GLU A 20 -6.21 -28.87 -5.53
C GLU A 20 -6.72 -28.01 -6.68
N TRP A 21 -6.12 -26.84 -6.90
CA TRP A 21 -6.45 -25.94 -8.03
C TRP A 21 -5.66 -26.24 -9.31
N GLY A 22 -4.79 -27.24 -9.32
CA GLY A 22 -3.88 -27.50 -10.45
C GLY A 22 -2.90 -26.34 -10.70
N ALA A 23 -2.63 -25.53 -9.68
CA ALA A 23 -1.78 -24.35 -9.76
C ALA A 23 -0.29 -24.72 -9.53
N PRO A 24 0.66 -24.03 -10.17
CA PRO A 24 2.09 -24.20 -9.93
C PRO A 24 2.47 -23.97 -8.46
N LEU A 25 3.50 -24.66 -7.99
CA LEU A 25 3.97 -24.52 -6.60
C LEU A 25 5.00 -23.40 -6.43
N ASP A 26 5.60 -22.96 -7.52
CA ASP A 26 6.66 -21.95 -7.59
C ASP A 26 6.47 -21.07 -8.84
N GLY A 27 7.39 -20.12 -9.04
CA GLY A 27 7.41 -19.26 -10.23
C GLY A 27 6.40 -18.11 -10.21
N TRP A 28 5.73 -17.89 -9.09
CA TRP A 28 4.78 -16.78 -8.96
C TRP A 28 5.50 -15.47 -8.77
N VAL A 29 4.91 -14.40 -9.29
CA VAL A 29 5.41 -13.04 -9.09
C VAL A 29 4.30 -12.17 -8.50
N VAL A 30 4.68 -11.18 -7.71
CA VAL A 30 3.73 -10.21 -7.18
C VAL A 30 3.20 -9.34 -8.33
N ASN A 31 1.89 -9.34 -8.52
CA ASN A 31 1.20 -8.41 -9.41
C ASN A 31 0.93 -7.07 -8.72
N ASN A 32 0.52 -7.12 -7.45
CA ASN A 32 0.10 -5.96 -6.69
C ASN A 32 0.21 -6.25 -5.18
N THR A 33 0.29 -5.21 -4.36
CA THR A 33 0.26 -5.32 -2.91
C THR A 33 -0.52 -4.14 -2.32
N TYR A 34 -1.52 -4.41 -1.49
CA TYR A 34 -2.40 -3.39 -0.93
C TYR A 34 -2.70 -3.60 0.57
N ASP A 35 -3.05 -2.52 1.27
CA ASP A 35 -3.47 -2.54 2.68
C ASP A 35 -4.99 -2.53 2.76
N CYS A 36 -5.61 -3.63 3.21
CA CYS A 36 -7.07 -3.73 3.28
C CYS A 36 -7.71 -2.68 4.19
N LEU A 37 -6.99 -2.22 5.21
CA LEU A 37 -7.50 -1.17 6.10
C LEU A 37 -7.49 0.21 5.45
N GLU A 38 -6.81 0.40 4.32
CA GLU A 38 -6.91 1.64 3.53
C GLU A 38 -8.08 1.60 2.53
N GLU A 39 -8.47 0.41 2.08
CA GLU A 39 -9.49 0.24 1.03
C GLU A 39 -10.88 -0.10 1.56
N ALA A 40 -11.00 -0.99 2.55
CA ALA A 40 -12.30 -1.51 3.02
C ALA A 40 -12.48 -1.56 4.54
N ASP A 41 -11.47 -1.19 5.35
CA ASP A 41 -11.47 -1.28 6.83
C ASP A 41 -11.74 -2.70 7.39
N GLU A 42 -11.55 -3.73 6.55
CA GLU A 42 -11.72 -5.14 6.90
C GLU A 42 -10.41 -5.93 6.70
N LEU A 43 -10.23 -7.02 7.44
CA LEU A 43 -9.09 -7.93 7.25
C LEU A 43 -9.43 -9.00 6.21
N PHE A 44 -8.43 -9.34 5.40
CA PHE A 44 -8.55 -10.34 4.36
C PHE A 44 -8.31 -11.76 4.90
N THR A 45 -8.97 -12.73 4.26
CA THR A 45 -8.74 -14.16 4.48
C THR A 45 -7.87 -14.74 3.38
N CYS A 46 -6.65 -15.17 3.72
CA CYS A 46 -5.71 -15.77 2.77
C CYS A 46 -6.33 -16.95 2.02
N GLU A 47 -6.34 -16.89 0.69
CA GLU A 47 -6.96 -17.90 -0.17
C GLU A 47 -6.28 -19.28 -0.07
N LEU A 48 -5.00 -19.33 0.30
CA LEU A 48 -4.26 -20.59 0.43
C LEU A 48 -4.34 -21.20 1.84
N CYS A 49 -4.03 -20.42 2.88
CA CYS A 49 -3.92 -20.97 4.23
C CYS A 49 -5.13 -20.72 5.14
N GLY A 50 -6.13 -19.95 4.68
CA GLY A 50 -7.32 -19.60 5.47
C GLY A 50 -7.05 -18.64 6.63
N CYS A 51 -5.88 -17.99 6.68
CA CYS A 51 -5.59 -16.99 7.72
C CYS A 51 -6.48 -15.77 7.53
N THR A 52 -7.40 -15.51 8.48
CA THR A 52 -8.40 -14.42 8.44
C THR A 52 -7.89 -13.05 8.88
N ARG A 53 -6.59 -12.95 9.22
CA ARG A 53 -5.99 -11.75 9.80
C ARG A 53 -4.97 -11.10 8.87
N VAL A 54 -5.14 -11.28 7.56
CA VAL A 54 -4.26 -10.67 6.57
C VAL A 54 -4.64 -9.20 6.42
N ARG A 55 -3.68 -8.31 6.67
CA ARG A 55 -3.85 -6.88 6.47
C ARG A 55 -3.26 -6.41 5.14
N ILE A 56 -2.02 -6.82 4.88
CA ILE A 56 -1.34 -6.53 3.62
C ILE A 56 -1.54 -7.76 2.73
N VAL A 57 -2.27 -7.57 1.64
CA VAL A 57 -2.55 -8.62 0.65
C VAL A 57 -1.56 -8.50 -0.48
N HIS A 58 -1.03 -9.64 -0.89
CA HIS A 58 -0.21 -9.78 -2.08
C HIS A 58 -1.04 -10.51 -3.14
N GLU A 59 -1.31 -9.84 -4.25
CA GLU A 59 -1.89 -10.49 -5.43
C GLU A 59 -0.74 -11.14 -6.21
N MET A 60 -0.78 -12.47 -6.32
CA MET A 60 0.25 -13.27 -6.98
C MET A 60 -0.24 -13.69 -8.36
N LYS A 61 0.57 -13.47 -9.40
CA LYS A 61 0.31 -13.93 -10.77
C LYS A 61 1.33 -14.98 -11.18
N HIS A 62 0.90 -15.92 -12.02
CA HIS A 62 1.78 -16.90 -12.65
C HIS A 62 1.43 -17.02 -14.13
N VAL A 63 2.42 -17.12 -15.01
CA VAL A 63 2.23 -17.20 -16.47
C VAL A 63 1.32 -18.35 -16.91
N GLN A 64 1.37 -19.47 -16.18
CA GLN A 64 0.56 -20.68 -16.44
C GLN A 64 -0.75 -20.75 -15.64
N PHE A 65 -1.12 -19.70 -14.90
CA PHE A 65 -2.34 -19.69 -14.09
C PHE A 65 -3.19 -18.46 -14.41
N TYR A 66 -4.48 -18.67 -14.66
CA TYR A 66 -5.32 -17.70 -15.36
C TYR A 66 -5.76 -16.51 -14.49
N GLU A 67 -5.91 -16.71 -13.18
CA GLU A 67 -6.37 -15.68 -12.24
C GLU A 67 -5.31 -15.36 -11.19
N PRO A 68 -5.16 -14.08 -10.78
CA PRO A 68 -4.34 -13.74 -9.64
C PRO A 68 -4.86 -14.40 -8.36
N ILE A 69 -3.96 -14.82 -7.47
CA ILE A 69 -4.30 -15.36 -6.16
C ILE A 69 -3.93 -14.33 -5.09
N SER A 70 -4.89 -13.94 -4.26
CA SER A 70 -4.72 -13.02 -3.14
C SER A 70 -4.31 -13.76 -1.87
N VAL A 71 -3.12 -13.45 -1.34
CA VAL A 71 -2.58 -14.16 -0.18
C VAL A 71 -1.92 -13.22 0.83
N GLY A 72 -1.74 -13.73 2.05
CA GLY A 72 -0.91 -13.08 3.05
C GLY A 72 0.60 -13.27 2.79
N CYS A 73 1.41 -12.41 3.41
CA CYS A 73 2.87 -12.35 3.29
C CYS A 73 3.60 -13.71 3.24
N ILE A 74 3.24 -14.67 4.12
CA ILE A 74 3.98 -15.95 4.17
C ILE A 74 3.66 -16.85 2.98
N CYS A 75 2.39 -16.90 2.57
CA CYS A 75 2.00 -17.63 1.37
C CYS A 75 2.59 -16.99 0.11
N ALA A 76 2.63 -15.65 0.02
CA ALA A 76 3.31 -14.95 -1.08
C ALA A 76 4.78 -15.36 -1.16
N GLY A 77 5.49 -15.34 -0.04
CA GLY A 77 6.89 -15.73 0.05
C GLY A 77 7.16 -17.19 -0.31
N ILE A 78 6.21 -18.11 -0.06
CA ILE A 78 6.31 -19.50 -0.50
C ILE A 78 6.15 -19.59 -2.02
N MET A 79 5.17 -18.87 -2.57
CA MET A 79 4.84 -18.91 -4.01
C MET A 79 5.94 -18.31 -4.89
N GLU A 80 6.61 -17.25 -4.43
CA GLU A 80 7.73 -16.61 -5.14
C GLU A 80 9.11 -17.16 -4.77
N ASP A 81 9.17 -18.16 -3.87
CA ASP A 81 10.40 -18.71 -3.27
C ASP A 81 11.32 -17.66 -2.60
N ASP A 82 10.76 -16.53 -2.14
CA ASP A 82 11.48 -15.48 -1.43
C ASP A 82 10.68 -14.89 -0.27
N ILE A 83 10.68 -15.62 0.84
CA ILE A 83 10.02 -15.22 2.08
C ILE A 83 10.57 -13.90 2.65
N LEU A 84 11.85 -13.59 2.43
CA LEU A 84 12.45 -12.38 2.97
C LEU A 84 11.96 -11.15 2.19
N ALA A 85 11.89 -11.24 0.87
CA ALA A 85 11.32 -10.19 0.04
C ALA A 85 9.83 -9.94 0.37
N ALA A 86 9.02 -11.00 0.53
CA ALA A 86 7.63 -10.86 0.96
C ALA A 86 7.48 -10.16 2.31
N LYS A 87 8.33 -10.49 3.28
CA LYS A 87 8.35 -9.84 4.60
C LYS A 87 8.74 -8.38 4.51
N GLU A 88 9.72 -8.06 3.67
CA GLU A 88 10.18 -6.69 3.51
C GLU A 88 9.07 -5.81 2.91
N ARG A 89 8.38 -6.29 1.86
CA ARG A 89 7.22 -5.57 1.29
C ARG A 89 6.12 -5.34 2.32
N ASP A 90 5.72 -6.37 3.06
CA ASP A 90 4.72 -6.26 4.14
C ASP A 90 5.16 -5.27 5.23
N ARG A 91 6.44 -5.29 5.61
CA ARG A 91 7.02 -4.36 6.58
C ARG A 91 6.99 -2.91 6.07
N LEU A 92 7.38 -2.68 4.82
CA LEU A 92 7.39 -1.35 4.19
C LEU A 92 5.97 -0.77 4.13
N MET A 93 4.98 -1.57 3.71
CA MET A 93 3.57 -1.17 3.68
C MET A 93 3.04 -0.81 5.08
N LYS A 94 3.29 -1.65 6.09
CA LYS A 94 2.89 -1.36 7.48
C LYS A 94 3.55 -0.09 8.02
N ASN A 95 4.84 0.10 7.72
CA ASN A 95 5.57 1.31 8.10
C ASN A 95 4.99 2.55 7.44
N ARG A 96 4.68 2.47 6.14
CA ARG A 96 4.02 3.54 5.39
C ARG A 96 2.68 3.90 6.01
N ALA A 97 1.84 2.92 6.30
CA ALA A 97 0.55 3.16 6.95
C ALA A 97 0.69 3.80 8.35
N LYS A 98 1.73 3.42 9.11
CA LYS A 98 2.05 4.06 10.39
C LYS A 98 2.47 5.52 10.19
N ARG A 99 3.31 5.82 9.19
CA ARG A 99 3.70 7.20 8.85
C ARG A 99 2.50 8.04 8.43
N ARG A 100 1.62 7.50 7.60
CA ARG A 100 0.33 8.10 7.19
C ARG A 100 -0.50 8.47 8.40
N LYS A 101 -0.78 7.51 9.28
CA LYS A 101 -1.58 7.71 10.51
C LYS A 101 -1.01 8.82 11.40
N ASN A 102 0.31 8.92 11.50
CA ASN A 102 0.96 9.97 12.29
C ASN A 102 0.96 11.32 11.57
N PHE A 103 1.09 11.32 10.24
CA PHE A 103 1.08 12.53 9.43
C PHE A 103 -0.29 13.23 9.45
N LEU A 104 -1.39 12.47 9.36
CA LEU A 104 -2.76 13.02 9.40
C LEU A 104 -3.09 13.75 10.72
N LYS A 105 -2.32 13.50 11.79
CA LYS A 105 -2.47 14.15 13.09
C LYS A 105 -1.65 15.43 13.23
N ARG A 106 -0.86 15.81 12.21
CA ARG A 106 -0.03 17.01 12.26
C ARG A 106 -0.90 18.25 12.22
N LEU A 107 -0.50 19.24 13.00
CA LEU A 107 -1.11 20.56 12.98
C LEU A 107 -0.53 21.35 11.81
N TRP A 108 -1.40 22.07 11.11
CA TRP A 108 -1.05 22.91 10.00
C TRP A 108 -1.22 24.37 10.40
N ASP A 109 -0.22 25.19 10.11
CA ASP A 109 -0.27 26.61 10.39
C ASP A 109 -1.04 27.32 9.28
N LYS A 110 -1.99 28.18 9.66
CA LYS A 110 -2.72 29.00 8.70
C LYS A 110 -1.99 30.31 8.46
N THR A 111 -1.74 30.59 7.19
CA THR A 111 -1.08 31.81 6.71
C THR A 111 -2.08 32.95 6.51
N LEU A 112 -1.57 34.17 6.38
CA LEU A 112 -2.40 35.36 6.15
C LEU A 112 -3.15 35.31 4.80
N ASP A 113 -2.55 34.70 3.77
CA ASP A 113 -3.17 34.44 2.46
C ASP A 113 -4.19 33.29 2.50
N GLY A 114 -4.47 32.72 3.67
CA GLY A 114 -5.49 31.70 3.88
C GLY A 114 -5.04 30.27 3.56
N ALA A 115 -3.80 30.07 3.11
CA ALA A 115 -3.23 28.76 2.88
C ALA A 115 -2.81 28.07 4.20
N TYR A 116 -2.73 26.75 4.17
CA TYR A 116 -2.22 25.93 5.27
C TYR A 116 -0.81 25.45 4.95
N VAL A 117 0.11 25.55 5.90
CA VAL A 117 1.49 25.13 5.72
C VAL A 117 1.95 24.17 6.81
N LEU A 118 2.82 23.23 6.44
CA LEU A 118 3.45 22.28 7.35
C LEU A 118 4.89 22.03 6.91
N ARG A 119 5.85 22.24 7.82
CA ARG A 119 7.23 21.82 7.57
C ARG A 119 7.40 20.35 7.96
N TYR A 120 7.81 19.53 7.02
CA TYR A 120 8.03 18.09 7.23
C TYR A 120 9.38 17.68 6.65
N ARG A 121 10.28 17.16 7.50
CA ARG A 121 11.64 16.71 7.11
C ARG A 121 12.46 17.75 6.33
N GLY A 122 12.28 19.03 6.63
CA GLY A 122 12.98 20.14 5.98
C GLY A 122 12.22 20.78 4.83
N GLU A 123 11.27 20.05 4.23
CA GLU A 123 10.45 20.52 3.12
C GLU A 123 9.19 21.24 3.60
N LEU A 124 8.73 22.23 2.83
CA LEU A 124 7.51 23.00 3.12
C LEU A 124 6.37 22.47 2.27
N LEU A 125 5.38 21.87 2.93
CA LEU A 125 4.09 21.57 2.32
C LEU A 125 3.19 22.80 2.40
N LYS A 126 2.49 23.11 1.30
CA LYS A 126 1.45 24.14 1.24
C LYS A 126 0.17 23.54 0.67
N ILE A 127 -0.95 23.82 1.32
CA ILE A 127 -2.31 23.55 0.84
C ILE A 127 -2.98 24.91 0.66
N SER A 128 -3.34 25.25 -0.57
CA SER A 128 -4.03 26.50 -0.90
C SER A 128 -5.32 26.23 -1.64
N GLU A 129 -6.31 27.09 -1.44
CA GLU A 129 -7.50 27.08 -2.29
C GLU A 129 -7.12 27.47 -3.73
N SER A 130 -7.77 26.85 -4.70
CA SER A 130 -7.53 27.10 -6.11
C SER A 130 -8.08 28.47 -6.50
N HIS A 131 -7.26 29.29 -7.14
CA HIS A 131 -7.70 30.55 -7.74
C HIS A 131 -8.59 30.36 -8.98
N VAL A 132 -8.53 29.18 -9.60
CA VAL A 132 -9.27 28.88 -10.84
C VAL A 132 -10.62 28.23 -10.53
N HIS A 133 -10.67 27.35 -9.53
CA HIS A 133 -11.88 26.62 -9.14
C HIS A 133 -12.15 26.82 -7.65
N PRO A 134 -12.95 27.83 -7.26
CA PRO A 134 -13.29 28.07 -5.86
C PRO A 134 -13.83 26.80 -5.17
N GLY A 135 -13.44 26.57 -3.92
CA GLY A 135 -13.74 25.34 -3.18
C GLY A 135 -12.87 24.13 -3.51
N HIS A 136 -12.01 24.21 -4.53
CA HIS A 136 -10.98 23.19 -4.78
C HIS A 136 -9.66 23.57 -4.13
N PHE A 137 -8.85 22.57 -3.79
CA PHE A 137 -7.53 22.77 -3.20
C PHE A 137 -6.42 22.32 -4.13
N THR A 138 -5.29 22.99 -4.02
CA THR A 138 -4.00 22.57 -4.60
C THR A 138 -3.03 22.31 -3.46
N VAL A 139 -2.28 21.23 -3.58
CA VAL A 139 -1.23 20.85 -2.64
C VAL A 139 0.10 20.97 -3.35
N SER A 140 1.09 21.60 -2.72
CA SER A 140 2.44 21.73 -3.26
C SER A 140 3.52 21.32 -2.25
N LEU A 141 4.59 20.76 -2.81
CA LEU A 141 5.82 20.37 -2.14
C LEU A 141 6.99 20.80 -3.04
N GLY A 142 7.64 21.93 -2.73
CA GLY A 142 8.65 22.49 -3.63
C GLY A 142 8.07 22.84 -5.00
N ASN A 143 8.57 22.18 -6.05
CA ASN A 143 8.09 22.35 -7.42
C ASN A 143 6.94 21.39 -7.79
N ASP A 144 6.71 20.36 -7.00
CA ASP A 144 5.65 19.38 -7.25
C ASP A 144 4.33 19.93 -6.74
N CYS A 145 3.26 19.73 -7.53
CA CYS A 145 1.92 20.11 -7.13
C CYS A 145 0.87 19.12 -7.64
N THR A 146 -0.23 19.00 -6.89
CA THR A 146 -1.40 18.24 -7.31
C THR A 146 -2.68 18.93 -6.88
N SER A 147 -3.70 18.84 -7.75
CA SER A 147 -5.08 19.25 -7.47
C SER A 147 -6.02 18.05 -7.38
N GLN A 148 -5.46 16.83 -7.38
CA GLN A 148 -6.22 15.58 -7.37
C GLN A 148 -5.74 14.60 -6.29
N HIS A 149 -6.68 13.80 -5.78
CA HIS A 149 -6.43 12.68 -4.89
C HIS A 149 -7.31 11.50 -5.28
N LYS A 150 -6.73 10.30 -5.43
CA LYS A 150 -7.42 9.08 -5.92
C LYS A 150 -8.25 9.34 -7.19
N GLY A 151 -7.68 10.04 -8.17
CA GLY A 151 -8.32 10.37 -9.46
C GLY A 151 -9.48 11.38 -9.39
N LYS A 152 -9.71 12.02 -8.23
CA LYS A 152 -10.78 13.00 -8.03
C LYS A 152 -10.21 14.37 -7.65
N PRO A 153 -10.87 15.48 -8.02
CA PRO A 153 -10.47 16.80 -7.56
C PRO A 153 -10.47 16.90 -6.03
N ILE A 154 -9.53 17.65 -5.46
CA ILE A 154 -9.48 17.87 -4.01
C ILE A 154 -10.46 18.98 -3.65
N THR A 155 -11.52 18.63 -2.92
CA THR A 155 -12.62 19.56 -2.57
C THR A 155 -12.76 19.83 -1.08
N ASN A 156 -11.90 19.23 -0.25
CA ASN A 156 -11.89 19.45 1.18
C ASN A 156 -10.48 19.31 1.75
N PHE A 157 -10.28 19.88 2.95
CA PHE A 157 -8.98 19.91 3.60
C PHE A 157 -8.44 18.51 3.92
N LEU A 158 -9.28 17.56 4.35
CA LEU A 158 -8.82 16.21 4.67
C LEU A 158 -8.24 15.50 3.43
N SER A 159 -8.94 15.57 2.30
CA SER A 159 -8.41 15.06 1.01
C SER A 159 -7.11 15.75 0.61
N ALA A 160 -6.95 17.04 0.90
CA ALA A 160 -5.71 17.77 0.66
C ALA A 160 -4.56 17.26 1.54
N VAL A 161 -4.81 16.98 2.82
CA VAL A 161 -3.81 16.38 3.71
C VAL A 161 -3.40 14.97 3.25
N HIS A 162 -4.36 14.17 2.76
CA HIS A 162 -4.03 12.87 2.15
C HIS A 162 -3.18 13.01 0.87
N ALA A 163 -3.50 13.96 0.00
CA ALA A 163 -2.68 14.26 -1.17
C ALA A 163 -1.27 14.74 -0.78
N ALA A 164 -1.15 15.60 0.24
CA ALA A 164 0.14 16.05 0.77
C ALA A 164 0.99 14.88 1.24
N PHE A 165 0.39 13.92 1.95
CA PHE A 165 1.09 12.71 2.38
C PHE A 165 1.61 11.88 1.19
N ASN A 166 0.82 11.75 0.13
CA ASN A 166 1.24 11.02 -1.07
C ASN A 166 2.36 11.72 -1.85
N LEU A 167 2.49 13.05 -1.76
CA LEU A 167 3.63 13.77 -2.35
C LEU A 167 4.93 13.50 -1.59
N ILE A 168 4.93 13.56 -0.25
CA ILE A 168 6.14 13.36 0.58
C ILE A 168 6.55 11.89 0.75
N ASP A 169 5.59 10.99 0.56
CA ASP A 169 5.73 9.56 0.75
C ASP A 169 4.87 8.93 -0.35
N PRO A 170 5.36 8.90 -1.59
CA PRO A 170 4.67 8.20 -2.67
C PRO A 170 4.45 6.74 -2.27
N ALA A 171 3.29 6.19 -2.61
CA ALA A 171 3.18 4.73 -2.58
C ALA A 171 4.18 4.19 -3.61
N GLU A 172 4.91 3.13 -3.26
CA GLU A 172 5.57 2.34 -4.30
C GLU A 172 4.43 1.76 -5.14
N GLU A 173 4.10 2.41 -6.25
CA GLU A 173 3.25 1.82 -7.27
C GLU A 173 3.93 0.50 -7.63
N ALA A 174 3.25 -0.61 -7.36
CA ALA A 174 3.76 -1.95 -7.61
C ALA A 174 4.32 -1.97 -9.03
N TRP A 175 5.64 -2.07 -9.14
CA TRP A 175 6.34 -2.01 -10.41
C TRP A 175 5.72 -3.04 -11.35
N HIS A 176 5.01 -2.58 -12.36
CA HIS A 176 4.74 -3.35 -13.56
C HIS A 176 6.09 -3.54 -14.25
N ALA A 177 6.79 -4.61 -13.87
CA ALA A 177 7.78 -5.26 -14.72
C ALA A 177 7.09 -6.41 -15.48
#